data_AF-A0A953R389-F1
#
_entry.id   AF-A0A953R389-F1
#
_cell.length_a   1.000
_cell.length_b   1.000
_cell.length_c   1.000
_cell.angle_alpha   90.00
_cell.angle_beta   90.00
_cell.angle_gamma   90.00
#
_symmetry.space_group_name_H-M   'P 1'
#
loop_
_entity.id
_entity.type
_entity.pdbx_description
1 polymer ?
#
loop_
_entity_poly.entity_id
_entity_poly.type
_entity_poly.pdbx_seq_one_letter_code
_entity_poly.pdbx_strand_id
1 'polypeptide(L)'
;MKTLTVRLPEPLVAEIEVESRGRGCSKSDIVRERLQRAAPPSRHQSAPLDAIADLIGSVDGLPSDLSARKKRYLKATGYGQKRAR
;
A
#
# COMPACT_ATOMS: atom_id res chain seq x y z
N MET A 1 -1.01 18.41 -14.69
CA MET A 1 -1.53 19.13 -13.51
C MET A 1 -3.02 19.37 -13.72
N LYS A 2 -3.86 19.07 -12.73
CA LYS A 2 -5.29 19.45 -12.75
C LYS A 2 -5.47 20.65 -11.83
N THR A 3 -6.27 21.63 -12.26
CA THR A 3 -6.57 22.83 -11.48
C THR A 3 -7.84 22.60 -10.66
N LEU A 4 -7.81 22.95 -9.38
CA LEU A 4 -8.94 22.85 -8.46
C LEU A 4 -9.12 24.21 -7.78
N THR A 5 -10.34 24.75 -7.80
CA THR A 5 -10.69 26.01 -7.16
C THR A 5 -11.56 25.70 -5.96
N VAL A 6 -11.13 26.12 -4.77
CA VAL A 6 -11.85 25.91 -3.52
C VAL A 6 -11.98 27.22 -2.76
N ARG A 7 -13.11 27.40 -2.08
CA ARG A 7 -13.30 28.48 -1.11
C ARG A 7 -12.72 28.02 0.22
N LEU A 8 -11.77 28.78 0.74
CA LEU A 8 -11.13 28.51 2.02
C LEU A 8 -11.54 29.59 3.03
N PRO A 9 -11.69 29.23 4.31
CA PRO A 9 -11.78 30.20 5.40
C PRO A 9 -10.58 31.15 5.39
N GLU A 10 -10.84 32.43 5.65
CA GLU A 10 -9.81 33.48 5.77
C GLU A 10 -8.62 33.11 6.68
N PRO A 11 -8.81 32.50 7.88
CA PRO A 11 -7.67 32.14 8.73
C PRO A 11 -6.73 31.14 8.06
N LEU A 12 -7.27 30.16 7.32
CA LEU A 12 -6.45 29.17 6.61
C LEU A 12 -5.65 29.80 5.48
N VAL A 13 -6.21 30.81 4.80
CA VAL A 13 -5.49 31.56 3.77
C VAL A 13 -4.33 32.34 4.40
N ALA A 14 -4.56 33.01 5.52
CA ALA A 14 -3.53 33.77 6.24
C ALA A 14 -2.38 32.87 6.69
N GLU A 15 -2.65 31.69 7.24
CA GLU A 15 -1.63 30.72 7.62
C GLU A 15 -0.77 30.26 6.42
N ILE A 16 -1.41 29.98 5.29
CA ILE A 16 -0.70 29.56 4.06
C ILE A 16 0.18 30.69 3.54
N GLU A 17 -0.26 31.94 3.63
CA GLU A 17 0.55 33.09 3.22
C GLU A 17 1.78 33.31 4.12
N VAL A 18 1.61 33.15 5.44
CA VAL A 18 2.72 33.24 6.39
C VAL A 18 3.74 32.13 6.13
N GLU A 19 3.29 30.89 5.91
CA GLU A 19 4.17 29.75 5.61
C GLU A 19 4.86 29.89 4.25
N SER A 20 4.14 30.38 3.24
CA SER A 20 4.68 30.69 1.91
C SER A 20 5.81 31.73 2.00
N ARG A 21 5.61 32.82 2.76
CA ARG A 21 6.64 33.85 2.97
C ARG A 21 7.82 33.33 3.80
N GLY A 22 7.54 32.55 4.84
CA GLY A 22 8.58 31.99 5.71
C GLY A 22 9.49 30.98 5.01
N ARG A 23 8.97 30.23 4.02
CA ARG A 23 9.72 29.20 3.28
C ARG A 23 10.16 29.63 1.88
N GLY A 24 9.70 30.77 1.37
CA GLY A 24 9.97 31.23 0.01
C GLY A 24 9.34 30.36 -1.09
N CYS A 25 8.29 29.59 -0.76
CA CYS A 25 7.58 28.72 -1.70
C CYS A 25 6.27 29.35 -2.16
N SER A 26 5.72 28.93 -3.30
CA SER A 26 4.43 29.43 -3.75
C SER A 26 3.29 28.95 -2.84
N LYS A 27 2.20 29.71 -2.74
CA LYS A 27 0.99 29.31 -2.01
C LYS A 27 0.47 27.96 -2.50
N SER A 28 0.55 27.72 -3.81
CA SER A 28 0.14 26.45 -4.44
C SER A 28 1.03 25.28 -4.04
N ASP A 29 2.32 25.50 -3.80
CA ASP A 29 3.23 24.44 -3.34
C ASP A 29 2.95 24.07 -1.90
N ILE A 30 2.71 25.06 -1.03
CA ILE A 30 2.27 24.81 0.37
C ILE A 30 0.94 24.06 0.39
N VAL A 31 -0.03 24.48 -0.44
CA VAL A 31 -1.34 23.79 -0.54
C VAL A 31 -1.15 22.35 -1.03
N ARG A 32 -0.34 22.13 -2.07
CA ARG A 32 -0.07 20.79 -2.61
C ARG A 32 0.60 19.90 -1.58
N GLU A 33 1.60 20.43 -0.88
CA GLU A 33 2.34 19.71 0.16
C GLU A 33 1.43 19.35 1.35
N ARG A 34 0.64 20.30 1.85
CA ARG A 34 -0.33 20.04 2.94
C ARG A 34 -1.37 19.00 2.52
N LEU A 35 -1.89 19.07 1.28
CA LEU A 35 -2.82 18.08 0.75
C LEU A 35 -2.19 16.69 0.56
N GLN A 36 -0.92 16.62 0.16
CA GLN A 36 -0.18 15.36 0.03
C GLN A 36 0.16 14.73 1.38
N ARG A 37 0.52 15.55 2.38
CA ARG A 37 0.79 15.08 3.75
C ARG A 37 -0.49 14.63 4.48
N ALA A 38 -1.60 15.33 4.26
CA ALA A 38 -2.90 14.99 4.83
C ALA A 38 -3.61 13.87 4.08
N ALA A 39 -3.18 13.56 2.85
CA ALA A 39 -3.63 12.34 2.20
C ALA A 39 -3.22 11.18 3.12
N PRO A 40 -4.16 10.31 3.53
CA PRO A 40 -3.77 9.04 4.14
C PRO A 40 -2.72 8.41 3.22
N PRO A 41 -1.67 7.73 3.77
CA PRO A 41 -0.66 7.07 2.97
C PRO A 41 -1.43 6.34 1.90
N SER A 42 -1.13 6.73 0.65
CA SER A 42 -2.06 6.56 -0.46
C SER A 42 -2.74 5.22 -0.31
N ARG A 43 -4.05 5.19 -0.46
CA ARG A 43 -4.80 3.95 -0.65
C ARG A 43 -4.37 3.27 -1.97
N HIS A 44 -3.06 3.19 -2.29
CA HIS A 44 -2.43 1.87 -2.28
C HIS A 44 -2.87 1.18 -1.00
N GLN A 45 -4.12 0.71 -1.01
CA GLN A 45 -4.41 -0.62 -0.53
C GLN A 45 -3.21 -1.38 -1.04
N SER A 46 -2.26 -1.68 -0.14
CA SER A 46 -1.24 -2.66 -0.41
C SER A 46 -2.02 -3.74 -1.13
N ALA A 47 -1.74 -3.95 -2.42
CA ALA A 47 -2.50 -4.93 -3.18
C ALA A 47 -2.48 -6.17 -2.27
N PRO A 48 -3.56 -6.93 -2.10
CA PRO A 48 -3.54 -8.04 -1.14
C PRO A 48 -2.29 -8.96 -1.28
N LEU A 49 -1.67 -8.95 -2.46
CA LEU A 49 -0.36 -9.51 -2.79
C LEU A 49 0.85 -8.83 -2.14
N ASP A 50 0.90 -7.50 -2.04
CA ASP A 50 1.96 -6.74 -1.37
C ASP A 50 2.07 -7.12 0.12
N ALA A 51 0.93 -7.40 0.77
CA ALA A 51 0.89 -7.82 2.17
C ALA A 51 1.47 -9.22 2.42
N ILE A 52 1.66 -10.01 1.36
CA ILE A 52 2.22 -11.37 1.40
C ILE A 52 3.42 -11.53 0.47
N ALA A 53 4.02 -10.43 0.00
CA ALA A 53 5.06 -10.46 -1.02
C ALA A 53 6.32 -11.23 -0.57
N ASP A 54 6.61 -11.21 0.73
CA ASP A 54 7.65 -12.00 1.39
C ASP A 54 7.36 -13.51 1.37
N LEU A 55 6.09 -13.91 1.32
CA LEU A 55 5.67 -15.31 1.24
C LEU A 55 5.67 -15.84 -0.20
N ILE A 56 5.44 -14.97 -1.20
CA ILE A 56 5.39 -15.36 -2.61
C ILE A 56 6.77 -15.84 -3.05
N GLY A 57 6.87 -17.11 -3.44
CA GLY A 57 8.13 -17.71 -3.92
C GLY A 57 9.13 -18.03 -2.80
N SER A 58 8.75 -17.93 -1.53
CA SER A 58 9.60 -18.26 -0.37
C SER A 58 9.99 -19.75 -0.26
N VAL A 59 9.42 -20.62 -1.09
CA VAL A 59 9.66 -22.07 -1.05
C VAL A 59 10.15 -22.56 -2.40
N ASP A 60 11.40 -23.02 -2.42
CA ASP A 60 12.07 -23.58 -3.60
C ASP A 60 11.85 -25.09 -3.75
N GLY A 61 12.14 -25.61 -4.96
CA GLY A 61 12.22 -27.06 -5.24
C GLY A 61 10.89 -27.79 -5.32
N LEU A 62 9.76 -27.07 -5.29
CA LEU A 62 8.43 -27.67 -5.40
C LEU A 62 7.95 -27.72 -6.86
N PRO A 63 7.14 -28.74 -7.23
CA PRO A 63 6.49 -28.80 -8.54
C PRO A 63 5.61 -27.56 -8.81
N SER A 64 5.66 -27.05 -10.04
CA SER A 64 4.89 -25.87 -10.46
C SER A 64 3.37 -26.09 -10.47
N ASP A 65 2.92 -27.35 -10.48
CA ASP A 65 1.51 -27.75 -10.49
C ASP A 65 0.98 -28.16 -9.10
N LEU A 66 1.72 -27.85 -8.03
CA LEU A 66 1.38 -28.28 -6.67
C LEU A 66 0.01 -27.74 -6.21
N SER A 67 -0.31 -26.50 -6.57
CA SER A 67 -1.62 -25.89 -6.29
C SER A 67 -2.76 -26.59 -7.02
N ALA A 68 -2.54 -26.99 -8.28
CA ALA A 68 -3.53 -27.67 -9.12
C ALA A 68 -3.73 -29.14 -8.74
N ARG A 69 -2.66 -29.83 -8.29
CA ARG A 69 -2.68 -31.27 -7.97
C ARG A 69 -2.58 -31.60 -6.48
N LYS A 70 -3.12 -30.72 -5.62
CA LYS A 70 -3.09 -30.82 -4.15
C LYS A 70 -3.33 -32.23 -3.61
N LYS A 71 -4.41 -32.92 -4.04
CA LYS A 71 -4.77 -34.26 -3.53
C LYS A 71 -3.68 -35.31 -3.78
N ARG A 72 -3.05 -35.29 -4.96
CA ARG A 72 -1.97 -36.21 -5.33
C ARG A 72 -0.77 -36.00 -4.40
N TYR A 73 -0.34 -34.75 -4.25
CA TYR A 73 0.84 -34.42 -3.46
C TYR A 73 0.63 -34.67 -1.97
N LEU A 74 -0.52 -34.31 -1.40
CA LEU A 74 -0.83 -34.61 0.01
C LEU A 74 -0.82 -36.11 0.31
N LYS A 75 -1.31 -36.95 -0.62
CA LYS A 75 -1.26 -38.41 -0.46
C LYS A 75 0.18 -38.93 -0.56
N ALA A 76 0.95 -38.43 -1.54
CA ALA A 76 2.33 -38.86 -1.77
C ALA A 76 3.27 -38.48 -0.61
N THR A 77 3.03 -37.35 0.06
CA THR A 77 3.81 -36.93 1.23
C THR A 77 3.34 -37.57 2.55
N GLY A 78 2.34 -38.46 2.50
CA GLY A 78 1.81 -39.12 3.69
C GLY A 78 1.06 -38.18 4.65
N TYR A 79 0.67 -37.00 4.18
CA TYR A 79 -0.06 -36.03 5.00
C TYR A 79 -1.43 -36.58 5.41
N GLY A 80 -1.81 -36.38 6.68
CA GLY A 80 -3.10 -36.82 7.22
C GLY A 80 -3.21 -38.30 7.54
N GLN A 81 -2.12 -39.08 7.46
CA GLN A 81 -2.11 -40.45 7.95
C GLN A 81 -2.15 -40.48 9.49
N LYS A 82 -2.96 -41.38 10.04
CA LYS A 82 -3.04 -41.60 11.49
C LYS A 82 -1.70 -42.18 11.94
N ARG A 83 -1.00 -41.49 12.84
CA ARG A 83 0.23 -42.04 13.45
C ARG A 83 -0.12 -43.36 14.14
N ALA A 84 0.63 -44.42 13.85
CA ALA A 84 0.51 -45.67 14.56
C ALA A 84 0.77 -45.40 16.06
N ARG A 85 -0.09 -45.94 16.91
CA ARG A 85 -0.08 -45.71 18.36
C ARG A 85 0.87 -46.68 19.04
#